data_AF-A0A498I9Q8-F1
#
_entry.id   AF-A0A498I9Q8-F1
#
_cell.length_a   1.000
_cell.length_b   1.000
_cell.length_c   1.000
_cell.angle_alpha   90.00
_cell.angle_beta   90.00
_cell.angle_gamma   90.00
#
_symmetry.space_group_name_H-M   'P 1'
#
loop_
_entity.id
_entity.type
_entity.pdbx_description
1 polymer ?
#
loop_
_entity_poly.entity_id
_entity_poly.type
_entity_poly.pdbx_seq_one_letter_code
_entity_poly.pdbx_strand_id
1 'polypeptide(L)'
;MPVRVAETSAPSQLSGSNCGQTTPPACTLLSFGQAFSGTQNFSSLQKDEAWRVNVRIQGCDLEYGYLCGTMEALNVPMADTPVVTFWEGEIVDTKNYTFFTGKWEAMPEDDIRHWTKFPSFSSLLSQVEVDGGKSLDLSNYPYIFMRWKEQYFVNVGTDCGLTIAGFYYVCFSCSDGSINGFYYDPNSSLLCDEVCPSSPPAVTTEPFGHSNFGSSMYTTKEDYEQALTICMEKEISYMPEPNYLENLSSNNLVIARLKCIQWFIKSAGRLNLSLGTVFYAANYLDRFISMNHCTGWKYWMVELVSVACLSIANKFSDTCNPSLLELQMEDLDHSFEPSTIQRMEMMVLNALGWRLASTTAYSYLELLEWILDSLKPQLHEKLIGRLNKLLLGAISDSKLLDFRPSVVAISALRCSLDKIQLSEAISDNAYLTCLTSLLDHDQKCELVKCHMMMEEQYSSVDCLDNLRAHRDFHYCPSSPTTVLLKNRINFYDFHVDLSLFKMRDQTMITGINKRKREDDYLN
;
A
#
# COMPACT_ATOMS: atom_id res chain seq x y z
N MET A 1 13.28 -15.95 -19.88
CA MET A 1 14.20 -16.84 -19.13
C MET A 1 13.46 -18.11 -18.70
N PRO A 2 14.03 -19.32 -18.87
CA PRO A 2 13.33 -20.56 -18.53
C PRO A 2 13.44 -20.92 -17.03
N VAL A 3 12.32 -21.29 -16.42
CA VAL A 3 12.20 -21.91 -15.10
C VAL A 3 11.81 -23.37 -15.29
N ARG A 4 12.52 -24.32 -14.65
CA ARG A 4 12.17 -25.75 -14.66
C ARG A 4 12.14 -26.31 -13.25
N VAL A 5 11.05 -26.98 -12.90
CA VAL A 5 10.86 -27.62 -11.59
C VAL A 5 10.36 -29.05 -11.76
N ALA A 6 10.97 -30.01 -11.05
CA ALA A 6 10.56 -31.42 -11.04
C ALA A 6 10.37 -31.94 -9.60
N GLU A 7 9.40 -32.83 -9.41
CA GLU A 7 9.05 -33.42 -8.11
C GLU A 7 9.99 -34.59 -7.74
N THR A 8 10.32 -34.75 -6.45
CA THR A 8 10.96 -35.97 -5.92
C THR A 8 9.97 -36.77 -5.07
N SER A 9 9.60 -37.94 -5.61
CA SER A 9 8.90 -39.10 -5.01
C SER A 9 7.39 -38.98 -4.67
N ALA A 10 6.60 -39.83 -5.33
CA ALA A 10 5.14 -39.94 -5.25
C ALA A 10 4.65 -41.16 -4.44
N PRO A 11 3.39 -41.17 -3.97
CA PRO A 11 2.59 -42.38 -3.83
C PRO A 11 1.35 -42.40 -4.76
N SER A 12 0.89 -43.62 -5.04
CA SER A 12 0.04 -44.06 -6.15
C SER A 12 -1.49 -43.88 -5.99
N GLN A 13 -2.13 -43.51 -7.12
CA GLN A 13 -3.47 -43.78 -7.69
C GLN A 13 -4.72 -44.03 -6.82
N LEU A 14 -5.87 -43.48 -7.26
CA LEU A 14 -7.05 -44.26 -7.70
C LEU A 14 -8.08 -43.40 -8.46
N SER A 15 -8.72 -44.05 -9.44
CA SER A 15 -9.62 -43.53 -10.48
C SER A 15 -11.09 -43.51 -10.08
N GLY A 16 -11.85 -42.54 -10.62
CA GLY A 16 -13.31 -42.51 -10.53
C GLY A 16 -13.89 -41.55 -11.56
N SER A 17 -14.61 -42.09 -12.55
CA SER A 17 -15.27 -41.37 -13.64
C SER A 17 -16.57 -40.71 -13.22
N ASN A 18 -16.83 -39.47 -13.64
CA ASN A 18 -18.16 -39.03 -14.06
C ASN A 18 -18.11 -37.80 -14.98
N CYS A 19 -19.01 -37.80 -15.96
CA CYS A 19 -19.09 -36.90 -17.10
C CYS A 19 -19.83 -35.60 -16.77
N GLY A 20 -19.33 -34.49 -17.32
CA GLY A 20 -20.10 -33.27 -17.57
C GLY A 20 -19.76 -32.10 -16.67
N GLN A 21 -18.57 -31.50 -16.87
CA GLN A 21 -18.28 -30.08 -16.59
C GLN A 21 -16.91 -29.73 -17.17
N THR A 22 -16.81 -28.58 -17.83
CA THR A 22 -15.62 -28.03 -18.49
C THR A 22 -14.63 -27.49 -17.45
N THR A 23 -14.13 -28.36 -16.59
CA THR A 23 -13.06 -28.04 -15.64
C THR A 23 -11.73 -28.57 -16.20
N PRO A 24 -10.60 -27.91 -15.93
CA PRO A 24 -9.29 -28.49 -16.23
C PRO A 24 -9.18 -29.90 -15.61
N PRO A 25 -8.40 -30.80 -16.21
CA PRO A 25 -8.30 -32.18 -15.77
C PRO A 25 -8.05 -32.24 -14.26
N ALA A 26 -8.74 -33.13 -13.56
CA ALA A 26 -8.56 -33.34 -12.12
C ALA A 26 -7.12 -33.75 -11.85
N CYS A 27 -6.28 -32.77 -11.54
CA CYS A 27 -4.87 -32.96 -11.27
C CYS A 27 -4.64 -32.84 -9.77
N THR A 28 -4.45 -33.97 -9.09
CA THR A 28 -4.15 -34.00 -7.64
C THR A 28 -2.83 -33.30 -7.31
N LEU A 29 -1.92 -33.21 -8.30
CA LEU A 29 -0.60 -32.60 -8.16
C LEU A 29 -0.65 -31.06 -8.18
N LEU A 30 -1.72 -30.44 -8.70
CA LEU A 30 -1.91 -28.99 -8.66
C LEU A 30 -2.92 -28.61 -7.57
N SER A 31 -2.54 -28.80 -6.31
CA SER A 31 -3.42 -28.60 -5.14
C SER A 31 -2.80 -27.70 -4.07
N PHE A 32 -3.65 -27.20 -3.17
CA PHE A 32 -3.24 -26.39 -2.03
C PHE A 32 -2.14 -27.09 -1.22
N GLY A 33 -1.10 -26.34 -0.87
CA GLY A 33 0.01 -26.81 -0.02
C GLY A 33 1.13 -27.52 -0.79
N GLN A 34 0.94 -27.84 -2.07
CA GLN A 34 1.97 -28.46 -2.90
C GLN A 34 3.19 -27.55 -3.05
N ALA A 35 4.37 -28.15 -3.02
CA ALA A 35 5.63 -27.45 -3.09
C ALA A 35 6.56 -28.11 -4.11
N PHE A 36 7.26 -27.27 -4.84
CA PHE A 36 7.98 -27.58 -6.07
C PHE A 36 9.37 -26.94 -5.98
N SER A 37 10.45 -27.68 -6.28
CA SER A 37 11.81 -27.13 -6.27
C SER A 37 12.49 -27.31 -7.63
N GLY A 38 13.05 -26.24 -8.18
CA GLY A 38 13.69 -26.27 -9.48
C GLY A 38 14.74 -25.19 -9.66
N THR A 39 15.00 -24.84 -10.91
CA THR A 39 15.99 -23.83 -11.29
C THR A 39 15.43 -22.80 -12.26
N GLN A 40 15.87 -21.56 -12.09
CA GLN A 40 15.65 -20.46 -13.02
C GLN A 40 16.99 -20.10 -13.67
N ASN A 41 17.02 -20.11 -15.01
CA ASN A 41 18.24 -19.81 -15.75
C ASN A 41 18.22 -18.37 -16.27
N PHE A 42 19.30 -17.65 -16.01
CA PHE A 42 19.56 -16.30 -16.51
C PHE A 42 20.66 -16.39 -17.57
N SER A 43 20.34 -16.04 -18.81
CA SER A 43 21.33 -15.91 -19.88
C SER A 43 21.65 -14.43 -20.08
N SER A 44 22.85 -14.02 -19.68
CA SER A 44 23.43 -12.74 -20.11
C SER A 44 24.61 -13.03 -21.06
N LEU A 45 24.97 -12.07 -21.91
CA LEU A 45 26.06 -12.20 -22.91
C LEU A 45 27.43 -12.64 -22.33
N GLN A 46 27.60 -12.66 -21.00
CA GLN A 46 28.87 -12.94 -20.34
C GLN A 46 28.83 -14.09 -19.32
N LYS A 47 27.66 -14.67 -18.99
CA LYS A 47 27.58 -15.79 -18.04
C LYS A 47 26.21 -16.48 -18.05
N ASP A 48 26.23 -17.80 -17.99
CA ASP A 48 25.07 -18.63 -17.62
C ASP A 48 25.03 -18.76 -16.11
N GLU A 49 23.99 -18.23 -15.48
CA GLU A 49 23.75 -18.42 -14.04
C GLU A 49 22.39 -19.09 -13.83
N ALA A 50 22.37 -20.11 -12.96
CA ALA A 50 21.17 -20.84 -12.59
C ALA A 50 20.93 -20.69 -11.09
N TRP A 51 19.77 -20.17 -10.72
CA TRP A 51 19.37 -20.03 -9.32
C TRP A 51 18.37 -21.11 -8.95
N ARG A 52 18.43 -21.59 -7.72
CA ARG A 52 17.45 -22.55 -7.22
C ARG A 52 16.20 -21.79 -6.81
N VAL A 53 15.04 -22.29 -7.21
CA VAL A 53 13.74 -21.68 -6.94
C VAL A 53 12.83 -22.70 -6.29
N ASN A 54 12.18 -22.33 -5.20
CA ASN A 54 11.12 -23.12 -4.57
C ASN A 54 9.78 -22.41 -4.77
N VAL A 55 8.78 -23.13 -5.26
CA VAL A 55 7.42 -22.61 -5.45
C VAL A 55 6.49 -23.36 -4.52
N ARG A 56 5.59 -22.64 -3.84
CA ARG A 56 4.56 -23.24 -3.01
C ARG A 56 3.19 -22.71 -3.42
N ILE A 57 2.25 -23.61 -3.70
CA ILE A 57 0.86 -23.27 -3.97
C ILE A 57 0.14 -23.07 -2.63
N GLN A 58 -0.45 -21.90 -2.44
CA GLN A 58 -1.15 -21.48 -1.23
C GLN A 58 -2.64 -21.22 -1.48
N GLY A 59 -3.07 -21.15 -2.72
CA GLY A 59 -4.48 -21.07 -3.12
C GLY A 59 -4.66 -21.68 -4.49
N CYS A 60 -5.75 -22.40 -4.69
CA CYS A 60 -6.12 -22.98 -5.99
C CYS A 60 -7.65 -23.03 -6.05
N ASP A 61 -8.21 -22.28 -7.00
CA ASP A 61 -9.63 -22.23 -7.31
C ASP A 61 -9.81 -22.50 -8.81
N LEU A 62 -10.04 -23.78 -9.13
CA LEU A 62 -10.21 -24.23 -10.50
C LEU A 62 -11.50 -23.73 -11.14
N GLU A 63 -12.50 -23.30 -10.36
CA GLU A 63 -13.78 -22.82 -10.89
C GLU A 63 -13.61 -21.44 -11.54
N TYR A 64 -12.80 -20.59 -10.91
CA TYR A 64 -12.45 -19.25 -11.39
C TYR A 64 -11.13 -19.21 -12.17
N GLY A 65 -10.49 -20.37 -12.37
CA GLY A 65 -9.21 -20.46 -13.07
C GLY A 65 -8.10 -19.68 -12.35
N TYR A 66 -8.10 -19.68 -11.02
CA TYR A 66 -7.19 -18.89 -10.19
C TYR A 66 -6.29 -19.79 -9.34
N LEU A 67 -5.04 -19.38 -9.15
CA LEU A 67 -4.16 -19.96 -8.16
C LEU A 67 -3.23 -18.89 -7.58
N CYS A 68 -2.65 -19.12 -6.42
CA CYS A 68 -1.63 -18.24 -5.88
C CYS A 68 -0.65 -18.98 -5.00
N GLY A 69 0.48 -18.33 -4.73
CA GLY A 69 1.55 -18.95 -3.99
C GLY A 69 2.70 -18.03 -3.72
N THR A 70 3.76 -18.62 -3.17
CA THR A 70 5.04 -17.93 -2.99
C THR A 70 6.11 -18.58 -3.84
N MET A 71 7.03 -17.78 -4.34
CA MET A 71 8.25 -18.22 -5.02
C MET A 71 9.45 -17.74 -4.21
N GLU A 72 10.35 -18.64 -3.87
CA GLU A 72 11.57 -18.37 -3.10
C GLU A 72 12.79 -18.63 -4.00
N ALA A 73 13.53 -17.58 -4.32
CA ALA A 73 14.80 -17.63 -5.06
C ALA A 73 15.98 -17.68 -4.09
N LEU A 74 16.82 -18.71 -4.24
CA LEU A 74 18.02 -18.96 -3.43
C LEU A 74 19.28 -18.52 -4.18
N ASN A 75 20.26 -17.99 -3.45
CA ASN A 75 21.57 -17.56 -3.95
C ASN A 75 21.52 -16.42 -4.98
N VAL A 76 20.65 -15.43 -4.76
CA VAL A 76 20.59 -14.22 -5.59
C VAL A 76 21.86 -13.38 -5.34
N PRO A 77 22.64 -12.96 -6.36
CA PRO A 77 23.98 -12.39 -6.21
C PRO A 77 24.11 -11.15 -5.30
N MET A 78 23.01 -10.43 -5.07
CA MET A 78 22.98 -9.21 -4.26
C MET A 78 22.10 -9.33 -3.00
N ALA A 79 21.64 -10.54 -2.66
CA ALA A 79 20.83 -10.75 -1.47
C ALA A 79 21.52 -11.70 -0.47
N ASP A 80 21.69 -11.24 0.77
CA ASP A 80 22.25 -12.04 1.88
C ASP A 80 21.27 -13.12 2.38
N THR A 81 20.01 -13.07 1.93
CA THR A 81 18.95 -14.01 2.30
C THR A 81 18.15 -14.44 1.05
N PRO A 82 17.46 -15.60 1.08
CA PRO A 82 16.57 -16.02 0.00
C PRO A 82 15.54 -14.93 -0.30
N VAL A 83 15.28 -14.63 -1.56
CA VAL A 83 14.25 -13.65 -1.94
C VAL A 83 12.92 -14.36 -2.14
N VAL A 84 11.89 -13.97 -1.41
CA VAL A 84 10.54 -14.54 -1.49
C VAL A 84 9.60 -13.52 -2.13
N THR A 85 8.86 -13.94 -3.13
CA THR A 85 7.80 -13.17 -3.79
C THR A 85 6.46 -13.89 -3.64
N PHE A 86 5.38 -13.11 -3.60
CA PHE A 86 4.02 -13.65 -3.74
C PHE A 86 3.57 -13.50 -5.19
N TRP A 87 2.93 -14.51 -5.73
CA TRP A 87 2.43 -14.52 -7.10
C TRP A 87 0.99 -15.01 -7.16
N GLU A 88 0.26 -14.45 -8.11
CA GLU A 88 -1.06 -14.89 -8.51
C GLU A 88 -0.99 -15.50 -9.91
N GLY A 89 -1.85 -16.48 -10.17
CA GLY A 89 -1.85 -17.29 -11.36
C GLY A 89 -3.22 -17.38 -11.99
N GLU A 90 -3.25 -17.33 -13.32
CA GLU A 90 -4.42 -17.61 -14.14
C GLU A 90 -4.25 -18.98 -14.79
N ILE A 91 -5.28 -19.81 -14.76
CA ILE A 91 -5.36 -21.08 -15.46
C ILE A 91 -6.05 -20.85 -16.80
N VAL A 92 -5.37 -21.17 -17.90
CA VAL A 92 -5.94 -21.10 -19.24
C VAL A 92 -6.86 -22.30 -19.43
N ASP A 93 -8.17 -22.05 -19.31
CA ASP A 93 -9.22 -23.05 -19.32
C ASP A 93 -10.27 -22.82 -20.42
N THR A 94 -10.04 -21.82 -21.28
CA THR A 94 -10.91 -21.37 -22.39
C THR A 94 -12.26 -20.79 -21.97
N LYS A 95 -12.59 -20.82 -20.67
CA LYS A 95 -13.82 -20.28 -20.07
C LYS A 95 -13.57 -18.95 -19.38
N ASN A 96 -12.71 -18.97 -18.37
CA ASN A 96 -12.30 -17.81 -17.60
C ASN A 96 -11.16 -17.08 -18.32
N TYR A 97 -10.22 -17.85 -18.87
CA TYR A 97 -9.04 -17.29 -19.52
C TYR A 97 -8.67 -18.00 -20.82
N THR A 98 -8.32 -17.22 -21.83
CA THR A 98 -7.84 -17.68 -23.14
C THR A 98 -6.32 -17.70 -23.22
N PHE A 99 -5.75 -18.19 -24.34
CA PHE A 99 -4.31 -18.12 -24.57
C PHE A 99 -3.82 -16.71 -24.93
N PHE A 100 -4.71 -15.82 -25.39
CA PHE A 100 -4.41 -14.40 -25.48
C PHE A 100 -4.58 -13.72 -24.13
N THR A 101 -3.55 -13.01 -23.68
CA THR A 101 -3.47 -12.40 -22.35
C THR A 101 -4.28 -11.10 -22.29
N GLY A 102 -4.13 -10.21 -23.27
CA GLY A 102 -4.91 -8.96 -23.36
C GLY A 102 -4.71 -7.97 -22.20
N LYS A 103 -3.66 -8.17 -21.40
CA LYS A 103 -3.25 -7.35 -20.25
C LYS A 103 -1.74 -7.46 -20.03
N TRP A 104 -1.20 -6.71 -19.07
CA TRP A 104 0.24 -6.67 -18.78
C TRP A 104 1.11 -6.34 -20.00
N GLU A 105 0.55 -5.52 -20.90
CA GLU A 105 1.17 -5.07 -22.16
C GLU A 105 1.53 -6.19 -23.14
N ALA A 106 1.09 -7.43 -22.91
CA ALA A 106 1.28 -8.54 -23.83
C ALA A 106 0.26 -8.49 -24.98
N MET A 107 0.77 -8.49 -26.20
CA MET A 107 -0.03 -8.58 -27.43
C MET A 107 -0.20 -10.04 -27.89
N PRO A 108 -1.20 -10.37 -28.72
CA PRO A 108 -1.41 -11.73 -29.21
C PRO A 108 -0.17 -12.36 -29.86
N GLU A 109 0.66 -11.56 -30.53
CA GLU A 109 1.91 -12.03 -31.13
C GLU A 109 2.94 -12.44 -30.07
N ASP A 110 3.01 -11.71 -28.96
CA ASP A 110 3.86 -12.07 -27.82
C ASP A 110 3.38 -13.35 -27.15
N ASP A 111 2.06 -13.50 -26.99
CA ASP A 111 1.44 -14.72 -26.47
C ASP A 111 1.82 -15.93 -27.32
N ILE A 112 1.61 -15.87 -28.64
CA ILE A 112 1.96 -16.96 -29.56
C ILE A 112 3.46 -17.27 -29.49
N ARG A 113 4.31 -16.25 -29.48
CA ARG A 113 5.77 -16.41 -29.39
C ARG A 113 6.21 -17.10 -28.10
N HIS A 114 5.51 -16.89 -26.99
CA HIS A 114 5.85 -17.53 -25.71
C HIS A 114 5.23 -18.92 -25.60
N TRP A 115 3.98 -19.10 -25.98
CA TRP A 115 3.30 -20.40 -25.92
C TRP A 115 3.95 -21.45 -26.82
N THR A 116 4.43 -21.05 -28.01
CA THR A 116 5.16 -21.94 -28.94
C THR A 116 6.49 -22.47 -28.41
N LYS A 117 7.04 -21.88 -27.33
CA LYS A 117 8.23 -22.42 -26.64
C LYS A 117 7.93 -23.72 -25.89
N PHE A 118 6.67 -24.02 -25.62
CA PHE A 118 6.24 -25.27 -25.00
C PHE A 118 5.91 -26.32 -26.08
N PRO A 119 6.60 -27.46 -26.15
CA PRO A 119 6.28 -28.52 -27.11
C PRO A 119 4.83 -29.01 -26.99
N SER A 120 4.28 -28.98 -25.77
CA SER A 120 2.89 -29.33 -25.44
C SER A 120 1.86 -28.39 -26.05
N PHE A 121 2.24 -27.20 -26.52
CA PHE A 121 1.34 -26.23 -27.16
C PHE A 121 1.21 -26.45 -28.67
N SER A 122 2.14 -27.16 -29.31
CA SER A 122 2.25 -27.27 -30.77
C SER A 122 0.95 -27.69 -31.49
N SER A 123 0.18 -28.60 -30.91
CA SER A 123 -1.09 -29.10 -31.46
C SER A 123 -2.26 -28.12 -31.31
N LEU A 124 -2.13 -27.10 -30.45
CA LEU A 124 -3.17 -26.11 -30.17
C LEU A 124 -3.00 -24.85 -31.03
N LEU A 125 -1.80 -24.62 -31.57
CA LEU A 125 -1.39 -23.38 -32.24
C LEU A 125 -2.39 -22.90 -33.30
N SER A 126 -2.79 -23.76 -34.23
CA SER A 126 -3.66 -23.37 -35.35
C SER A 126 -5.01 -22.83 -34.88
N GLN A 127 -5.58 -23.40 -33.81
CA GLN A 127 -6.85 -22.93 -33.27
C GLN A 127 -6.66 -21.66 -32.44
N VAL A 128 -5.56 -21.56 -31.69
CA VAL A 128 -5.26 -20.37 -30.90
C VAL A 128 -5.02 -19.14 -31.78
N GLU A 129 -4.36 -19.28 -32.93
CA GLU A 129 -4.19 -18.19 -33.89
C GLU A 129 -5.54 -17.62 -34.41
N VAL A 130 -6.57 -18.47 -34.50
CA VAL A 130 -7.88 -18.08 -35.03
C VAL A 130 -8.72 -17.35 -33.99
N ASP A 131 -8.79 -17.84 -32.75
CA ASP A 131 -9.75 -17.33 -31.76
C ASP A 131 -9.19 -17.18 -30.34
N GLY A 132 -7.87 -17.28 -30.15
CA GLY A 132 -7.22 -17.28 -28.84
C GLY A 132 -7.42 -18.58 -28.06
N GLY A 133 -7.93 -19.63 -28.70
CA GLY A 133 -8.19 -20.93 -28.10
C GLY A 133 -9.56 -21.05 -27.47
N LYS A 134 -10.49 -20.13 -27.74
CA LYS A 134 -11.85 -20.11 -27.17
C LYS A 134 -12.66 -21.36 -27.52
N SER A 135 -12.40 -21.97 -28.67
CA SER A 135 -13.08 -23.19 -29.12
C SER A 135 -12.35 -24.48 -28.74
N LEU A 136 -11.21 -24.40 -28.04
CA LEU A 136 -10.47 -25.58 -27.59
C LEU A 136 -11.14 -26.22 -26.36
N ASP A 137 -11.18 -27.55 -26.37
CA ASP A 137 -11.50 -28.35 -25.18
C ASP A 137 -10.20 -28.83 -24.52
N LEU A 138 -9.92 -28.27 -23.34
CA LEU A 138 -8.73 -28.60 -22.55
C LEU A 138 -9.03 -29.58 -21.40
N SER A 139 -10.26 -30.04 -21.22
CA SER A 139 -10.65 -30.79 -20.01
C SER A 139 -9.88 -32.11 -19.82
N ASN A 140 -9.43 -32.71 -20.91
CA ASN A 140 -8.65 -33.96 -20.92
C ASN A 140 -7.22 -33.77 -21.44
N TYR A 141 -6.77 -32.53 -21.58
CA TYR A 141 -5.43 -32.26 -22.10
C TYR A 141 -4.38 -32.61 -21.02
N PRO A 142 -3.27 -33.31 -21.35
CA PRO A 142 -2.31 -33.79 -20.35
C PRO A 142 -1.49 -32.66 -19.68
N TYR A 143 -1.67 -31.41 -20.13
CA TYR A 143 -0.98 -30.24 -19.63
C TYR A 143 -1.96 -29.14 -19.24
N ILE A 144 -1.64 -28.42 -18.17
CA ILE A 144 -2.34 -27.22 -17.74
C ILE A 144 -1.45 -26.02 -18.07
N PHE A 145 -1.99 -25.08 -18.86
CA PHE A 145 -1.32 -23.83 -19.17
C PHE A 145 -1.76 -22.76 -18.19
N MET A 146 -0.82 -21.95 -17.71
CA MET A 146 -1.07 -20.91 -16.72
C MET A 146 -0.24 -19.67 -17.01
N ARG A 147 -0.65 -18.53 -16.45
CA ARG A 147 0.18 -17.33 -16.38
C ARG A 147 0.38 -16.93 -14.94
N TRP A 148 1.60 -16.75 -14.46
CA TRP A 148 1.89 -16.34 -13.09
C TRP A 148 2.47 -14.93 -13.06
N LYS A 149 1.86 -14.06 -12.26
CA LYS A 149 2.28 -12.68 -12.05
C LYS A 149 2.72 -12.51 -10.61
N GLU A 150 4.00 -12.20 -10.42
CA GLU A 150 4.52 -11.79 -9.11
C GLU A 150 3.96 -10.40 -8.77
N GLN A 151 3.41 -10.27 -7.56
CA GLN A 151 2.73 -9.07 -7.10
C GLN A 151 3.62 -8.22 -6.20
N TYR A 152 4.38 -8.87 -5.30
CA TYR A 152 5.26 -8.17 -4.37
C TYR A 152 6.34 -9.10 -3.78
N PHE A 153 7.42 -8.49 -3.30
CA PHE A 153 8.40 -9.14 -2.44
C PHE A 153 7.84 -9.29 -1.02
N VAL A 154 8.06 -10.45 -0.41
CA VAL A 154 7.53 -10.82 0.92
C VAL A 154 8.51 -10.47 2.03
N ASN A 155 9.81 -10.69 1.80
CA ASN A 155 10.83 -10.62 2.85
C ASN A 155 12.01 -9.68 2.54
N VAL A 156 12.01 -9.04 1.38
CA VAL A 156 13.03 -8.07 0.95
C VAL A 156 12.37 -6.84 0.34
N GLY A 157 13.05 -5.70 0.40
CA GLY A 157 12.62 -4.49 -0.31
C GLY A 157 12.92 -4.56 -1.82
N THR A 158 12.47 -3.55 -2.56
CA THR A 158 12.70 -3.40 -4.02
C THR A 158 14.18 -3.23 -4.39
N ASP A 159 15.06 -3.01 -3.40
CA ASP A 159 16.48 -2.76 -3.59
C ASP A 159 17.31 -4.05 -3.75
N CYS A 160 16.67 -5.22 -3.80
CA CYS A 160 17.33 -6.52 -3.96
C CYS A 160 17.84 -6.81 -5.38
N GLY A 161 17.67 -5.87 -6.32
CA GLY A 161 18.18 -5.97 -7.69
C GLY A 161 17.40 -6.93 -8.60
N LEU A 162 16.26 -7.43 -8.15
CA LEU A 162 15.33 -8.25 -8.94
C LEU A 162 14.11 -7.42 -9.38
N THR A 163 13.61 -7.71 -10.58
CA THR A 163 12.36 -7.13 -11.10
C THR A 163 11.27 -8.19 -11.12
N ILE A 164 10.07 -7.77 -10.74
CA ILE A 164 8.82 -8.54 -10.86
C ILE A 164 7.83 -7.87 -11.83
N ALA A 165 8.33 -6.96 -12.69
CA ALA A 165 7.51 -6.13 -13.57
C ALA A 165 6.74 -6.93 -14.62
N GLY A 166 7.31 -8.05 -15.07
CA GLY A 166 6.75 -8.97 -16.06
C GLY A 166 5.89 -10.08 -15.46
N PHE A 167 5.65 -11.13 -16.22
CA PHE A 167 4.93 -12.33 -15.78
C PHE A 167 5.49 -13.58 -16.46
N TYR A 168 5.10 -14.75 -15.96
CA TYR A 168 5.53 -16.04 -16.47
C TYR A 168 4.41 -16.69 -17.26
N TYR A 169 4.71 -17.14 -18.48
CA TYR A 169 3.95 -18.19 -19.13
C TYR A 169 4.37 -19.52 -18.54
N VAL A 170 3.43 -20.36 -18.11
CA VAL A 170 3.71 -21.58 -17.35
C VAL A 170 2.96 -22.76 -17.96
N CYS A 171 3.63 -23.90 -18.06
CA CYS A 171 3.07 -25.18 -18.46
C CYS A 171 3.33 -26.19 -17.35
N PHE A 172 2.25 -26.80 -16.86
CA PHE A 172 2.25 -27.83 -15.83
C PHE A 172 1.86 -29.17 -16.45
N SER A 173 2.60 -30.23 -16.14
CA SER A 173 2.34 -31.59 -16.61
C SER A 173 1.50 -32.35 -15.59
N CYS A 174 0.32 -32.79 -15.98
CA CYS A 174 -0.58 -33.52 -15.10
C CYS A 174 -0.09 -34.94 -14.77
N SER A 175 0.84 -35.49 -15.57
CA SER A 175 1.33 -36.86 -15.39
C SER A 175 2.47 -36.99 -14.37
N ASP A 176 3.32 -35.97 -14.26
CA ASP A 176 4.55 -36.01 -13.44
C ASP A 176 4.77 -34.77 -12.57
N GLY A 177 3.84 -33.81 -12.58
CA GLY A 177 3.92 -32.60 -11.76
C GLY A 177 4.99 -31.62 -12.21
N SER A 178 5.63 -31.83 -13.37
CA SER A 178 6.68 -30.92 -13.85
C SER A 178 6.13 -29.56 -14.23
N ILE A 179 6.85 -28.50 -13.83
CA ILE A 179 6.50 -27.11 -14.13
C ILE A 179 7.60 -26.51 -14.99
N ASN A 180 7.21 -25.99 -16.15
CA ASN A 180 8.08 -25.23 -17.03
C ASN A 180 7.52 -23.82 -17.17
N GLY A 181 8.36 -22.79 -17.11
CA GLY A 181 7.92 -21.41 -17.25
C GLY A 181 8.86 -20.56 -18.09
N PHE A 182 8.32 -19.55 -18.76
CA PHE A 182 9.09 -18.52 -19.47
C PHE A 182 8.62 -17.14 -19.02
N TYR A 183 9.56 -16.36 -18.48
CA TYR A 183 9.31 -14.96 -18.11
C TYR A 183 9.23 -14.06 -19.35
N TYR A 184 8.25 -13.15 -19.35
CA TYR A 184 8.03 -12.07 -20.29
C TYR A 184 7.95 -10.74 -19.54
N ASP A 185 8.63 -9.72 -20.06
CA ASP A 185 8.57 -8.35 -19.53
C ASP A 185 8.58 -7.38 -20.71
N PRO A 186 7.56 -6.52 -20.85
CA PRO A 186 7.45 -5.57 -21.97
C PRO A 186 8.57 -4.53 -21.97
N ASN A 187 9.16 -4.25 -20.80
CA ASN A 187 10.27 -3.31 -20.63
C ASN A 187 11.64 -3.99 -20.74
N SER A 188 11.68 -5.33 -20.82
CA SER A 188 12.91 -6.02 -21.17
C SER A 188 13.21 -5.79 -22.65
N SER A 189 14.23 -4.98 -22.91
CA SER A 189 14.71 -4.68 -24.26
C SER A 189 14.68 -5.93 -25.15
N LEU A 190 14.12 -5.79 -26.36
CA LEU A 190 14.04 -6.77 -27.46
C LEU A 190 15.42 -7.26 -27.97
N LEU A 191 16.32 -7.67 -27.08
CA LEU A 191 17.68 -8.11 -27.35
C LEU A 191 17.94 -9.55 -26.90
N CYS A 192 16.91 -10.32 -26.52
CA CYS A 192 17.09 -11.70 -26.09
C CYS A 192 16.80 -12.76 -27.16
N ASP A 193 16.46 -12.38 -28.39
CA ASP A 193 16.53 -13.29 -29.55
C ASP A 193 17.16 -12.52 -30.70
N GLU A 194 18.47 -12.73 -30.94
CA GLU A 194 19.02 -13.02 -32.27
C GLU A 194 20.56 -13.19 -32.23
N VAL A 195 20.97 -14.39 -32.67
CA VAL A 195 22.24 -14.83 -33.29
C VAL A 195 23.43 -13.84 -33.30
N CYS A 196 24.54 -14.29 -32.71
CA CYS A 196 25.87 -13.68 -32.78
C CYS A 196 26.43 -13.63 -34.22
N PRO A 197 27.01 -12.51 -34.65
CA PRO A 197 28.38 -12.59 -35.15
C PRO A 197 29.29 -11.40 -34.73
N SER A 198 30.49 -11.79 -34.27
CA SER A 198 31.81 -11.12 -34.40
C SER A 198 31.98 -9.63 -34.04
N SER A 199 32.71 -9.40 -32.93
CA SER A 199 33.81 -8.44 -32.66
C SER A 199 33.77 -6.96 -33.15
N PRO A 200 34.39 -6.01 -32.39
CA PRO A 200 33.90 -4.64 -32.21
C PRO A 200 34.60 -3.59 -33.10
N PRO A 201 34.26 -2.29 -32.92
CA PRO A 201 35.32 -1.41 -32.41
C PRO A 201 34.87 -0.46 -31.29
N ALA A 202 35.89 -0.03 -30.54
CA ALA A 202 35.84 0.79 -29.34
C ALA A 202 35.34 2.23 -29.58
N VAL A 203 34.65 2.79 -28.57
CA VAL A 203 34.55 4.23 -28.37
C VAL A 203 34.80 4.54 -26.90
N THR A 204 35.87 5.31 -26.68
CA THR A 204 36.27 5.97 -25.45
C THR A 204 35.22 6.99 -25.02
N THR A 205 34.84 7.02 -23.74
CA THR A 205 34.32 8.24 -23.11
C THR A 205 34.67 8.26 -21.62
N GLU A 206 35.24 9.40 -21.24
CA GLU A 206 35.75 9.81 -19.93
C GLU A 206 34.67 9.84 -18.82
N PRO A 207 35.07 9.80 -17.53
CA PRO A 207 34.15 9.69 -16.40
C PRO A 207 33.53 11.05 -16.04
N PHE A 208 32.19 11.16 -16.11
CA PHE A 208 31.46 12.24 -15.45
C PHE A 208 30.98 11.79 -14.07
N GLY A 209 31.29 12.62 -13.08
CA GLY A 209 31.21 12.32 -11.66
C GLY A 209 29.79 12.13 -11.11
N HIS A 210 29.76 11.36 -10.04
CA HIS A 210 28.64 11.22 -9.13
C HIS A 210 28.12 12.59 -8.67
N SER A 211 26.84 12.87 -8.91
CA SER A 211 26.09 13.86 -8.16
C SER A 211 24.99 13.15 -7.38
N ASN A 212 25.08 13.27 -6.06
CA ASN A 212 24.07 12.88 -5.09
C ASN A 212 22.73 13.52 -5.46
N PHE A 213 21.73 12.70 -5.78
CA PHE A 213 20.33 13.12 -5.79
C PHE A 213 19.79 13.00 -4.37
N GLY A 214 19.93 14.07 -3.60
CA GLY A 214 19.39 14.22 -2.25
C GLY A 214 19.43 15.68 -1.87
N SER A 215 18.58 16.49 -2.50
CA SER A 215 18.41 17.89 -2.12
C SER A 215 17.05 18.05 -1.47
N SER A 216 17.04 18.39 -0.18
CA SER A 216 15.92 18.99 0.53
C SER A 216 15.24 20.06 -0.35
N MET A 217 13.91 20.08 -0.34
CA MET A 217 13.08 21.02 -1.11
C MET A 217 13.28 22.49 -0.67
N TYR A 218 13.84 22.71 0.52
CA TYR A 218 14.13 24.02 1.09
C TYR A 218 15.63 24.27 1.15
N THR A 219 16.07 25.37 0.53
CA THR A 219 17.50 25.65 0.29
C THR A 219 18.10 26.61 1.31
N THR A 220 17.29 27.41 2.00
CA THR A 220 17.74 28.41 2.99
C THR A 220 16.91 28.38 4.27
N LYS A 221 17.46 28.97 5.34
CA LYS A 221 16.77 29.13 6.62
C LYS A 221 15.54 30.05 6.47
N GLU A 222 15.65 31.09 5.65
CA GLU A 222 14.52 31.99 5.37
C GLU A 222 13.37 31.25 4.65
N ASP A 223 13.67 30.37 3.68
CA ASP A 223 12.65 29.58 2.98
C ASP A 223 11.86 28.68 3.95
N TYR A 224 12.58 28.06 4.90
CA TYR A 224 11.99 27.22 5.93
C TYR A 224 11.08 28.01 6.89
N GLU A 225 11.54 29.14 7.42
CA GLU A 225 10.75 29.98 8.33
C GLU A 225 9.49 30.52 7.63
N GLN A 226 9.60 30.84 6.33
CA GLN A 226 8.46 31.27 5.52
C GLN A 226 7.48 30.12 5.28
N ALA A 227 7.95 28.92 4.95
CA ALA A 227 7.10 27.73 4.78
C ALA A 227 6.34 27.39 6.07
N LEU A 228 7.03 27.44 7.21
CA LEU A 228 6.44 27.20 8.52
C LEU A 228 5.35 28.22 8.86
N THR A 229 5.60 29.51 8.58
CA THR A 229 4.62 30.59 8.76
C THR A 229 3.37 30.36 7.91
N ILE A 230 3.54 30.01 6.63
CA ILE A 230 2.44 29.70 5.70
C ILE A 230 1.62 28.50 6.19
N CYS A 231 2.27 27.47 6.73
CA CYS A 231 1.60 26.31 7.31
C CYS A 231 0.77 26.70 8.55
N MET A 232 1.34 27.48 9.47
CA MET A 232 0.64 27.95 10.67
C MET A 232 -0.54 28.87 10.34
N GLU A 233 -0.44 29.72 9.32
CA GLU A 233 -1.55 30.56 8.86
C GLU A 233 -2.72 29.74 8.30
N LYS A 234 -2.42 28.59 7.67
CA LYS A 234 -3.43 27.76 6.99
C LYS A 234 -4.00 26.65 7.86
N GLU A 235 -3.33 26.22 8.92
CA GLU A 235 -3.69 24.99 9.66
C GLU A 235 -5.11 25.02 10.24
N ILE A 236 -5.58 26.18 10.73
CA ILE A 236 -6.92 26.34 11.29
C ILE A 236 -8.00 26.05 10.23
N SER A 237 -7.72 26.36 8.96
CA SER A 237 -8.65 26.15 7.85
C SER A 237 -8.83 24.67 7.48
N TYR A 238 -8.02 23.79 8.06
CA TYR A 238 -8.06 22.34 7.92
C TYR A 238 -8.42 21.63 9.24
N MET A 239 -8.80 22.37 10.28
CA MET A 239 -9.34 21.75 11.49
C MET A 239 -10.81 21.36 11.31
N PRO A 240 -11.30 20.34 12.04
CA PRO A 240 -12.73 20.05 12.13
C PRO A 240 -13.52 21.25 12.68
N GLU A 241 -14.83 21.27 12.45
CA GLU A 241 -15.71 22.30 13.01
C GLU A 241 -15.63 22.35 14.56
N PRO A 242 -15.81 23.53 15.19
CA PRO A 242 -15.77 23.65 16.64
C PRO A 242 -16.73 22.67 17.34
N ASN A 243 -16.33 22.17 18.52
CA ASN A 243 -17.04 21.17 19.32
C ASN A 243 -17.15 19.78 18.64
N TYR A 244 -16.25 19.46 17.71
CA TYR A 244 -16.21 18.15 17.06
C TYR A 244 -16.11 16.99 18.06
N LEU A 245 -15.32 17.14 19.14
CA LEU A 245 -15.21 16.11 20.18
C LEU A 245 -16.54 15.84 20.89
N GLU A 246 -17.33 16.87 21.16
CA GLU A 246 -18.67 16.74 21.74
C GLU A 246 -19.63 16.07 20.75
N ASN A 247 -19.52 16.41 19.45
CA ASN A 247 -20.31 15.79 18.38
C ASN A 247 -20.00 14.29 18.25
N LEU A 248 -18.72 13.90 18.31
CA LEU A 248 -18.29 12.51 18.32
C LEU A 248 -18.87 11.76 19.52
N SER A 249 -18.81 12.37 20.69
CA SER A 249 -19.32 11.77 21.94
C SER A 249 -20.84 11.59 21.89
N SER A 250 -21.57 12.62 21.45
CA SER A 250 -23.03 12.62 21.35
C SER A 250 -23.57 11.59 20.36
N ASN A 251 -22.84 11.33 19.27
CA ASN A 251 -23.20 10.33 18.27
C ASN A 251 -22.55 8.95 18.51
N ASN A 252 -21.88 8.74 19.65
CA ASN A 252 -21.16 7.50 19.97
C ASN A 252 -20.10 7.09 18.92
N LEU A 253 -19.48 8.07 18.28
CA LEU A 253 -18.53 7.86 17.18
C LEU A 253 -17.07 7.79 17.63
N VAL A 254 -16.75 8.05 18.91
CA VAL A 254 -15.36 8.06 19.42
C VAL A 254 -14.65 6.72 19.14
N ILE A 255 -15.32 5.59 19.45
CA ILE A 255 -14.76 4.25 19.21
C ILE A 255 -14.71 3.95 17.71
N ALA A 256 -15.72 4.37 16.95
CA ALA A 256 -15.75 4.16 15.50
C ALA A 256 -14.58 4.87 14.82
N ARG A 257 -14.37 6.15 15.16
CA ARG A 257 -13.22 6.94 14.71
C ARG A 257 -11.91 6.24 15.06
N LEU A 258 -11.73 5.83 16.32
CA LEU A 258 -10.49 5.14 16.75
C LEU A 258 -10.20 3.90 15.90
N LYS A 259 -11.21 3.07 15.65
CA LYS A 259 -11.07 1.89 14.78
C LYS A 259 -10.67 2.27 13.35
N CYS A 260 -11.26 3.31 12.80
CA CYS A 260 -10.93 3.80 11.46
C CYS A 260 -9.50 4.35 11.38
N ILE A 261 -9.04 5.11 12.39
CA ILE A 261 -7.64 5.57 12.46
C ILE A 261 -6.68 4.39 12.56
N GLN A 262 -6.98 3.41 13.41
CA GLN A 262 -6.19 2.18 13.50
C GLN A 262 -6.16 1.41 12.17
N TRP A 263 -7.29 1.37 11.48
CA TRP A 263 -7.37 0.76 10.16
C TRP A 263 -6.56 1.53 9.11
N PHE A 264 -6.53 2.87 9.13
CA PHE A 264 -5.63 3.64 8.25
C PHE A 264 -4.16 3.29 8.49
N ILE A 265 -3.74 3.23 9.76
CA ILE A 265 -2.35 2.91 10.14
C ILE A 265 -1.97 1.49 9.67
N LYS A 266 -2.85 0.52 9.91
CA LYS A 266 -2.63 -0.86 9.45
C LYS A 266 -2.62 -0.97 7.93
N SER A 267 -3.53 -0.27 7.26
CA SER A 267 -3.60 -0.24 5.79
C SER A 267 -2.37 0.40 5.18
N ALA A 268 -1.81 1.44 5.82
CA ALA A 268 -0.55 2.02 5.38
C ALA A 268 0.62 1.03 5.48
N GLY A 269 0.72 0.26 6.57
CA GLY A 269 1.71 -0.82 6.66
C GLY A 269 1.50 -1.94 5.64
N ARG A 270 0.24 -2.32 5.39
CA ARG A 270 -0.14 -3.39 4.45
C ARG A 270 0.07 -3.02 2.99
N LEU A 271 -0.23 -1.78 2.62
CA LEU A 271 -0.17 -1.28 1.24
C LEU A 271 1.06 -0.42 0.97
N ASN A 272 1.98 -0.32 1.94
CA ASN A 272 3.17 0.52 1.89
C ASN A 272 2.86 2.00 1.57
N LEU A 273 1.81 2.55 2.19
CA LEU A 273 1.44 3.96 2.04
C LEU A 273 2.31 4.84 2.94
N SER A 274 2.55 6.07 2.53
CA SER A 274 3.25 7.02 3.38
C SER A 274 2.46 7.34 4.65
N LEU A 275 3.15 7.68 5.74
CA LEU A 275 2.47 8.14 6.95
C LEU A 275 1.69 9.44 6.66
N GLY A 276 2.20 10.31 5.78
CA GLY A 276 1.48 11.49 5.30
C GLY A 276 0.06 11.16 4.79
N THR A 277 -0.10 10.07 4.03
CA THR A 277 -1.41 9.57 3.56
C THR A 277 -2.35 9.21 4.71
N VAL A 278 -1.85 8.61 5.79
CA VAL A 278 -2.66 8.32 7.01
C VAL A 278 -3.17 9.61 7.63
N PHE A 279 -2.30 10.62 7.76
CA PHE A 279 -2.70 11.91 8.33
C PHE A 279 -3.68 12.67 7.44
N TYR A 280 -3.54 12.60 6.12
CA TYR A 280 -4.53 13.14 5.18
C TYR A 280 -5.87 12.42 5.31
N ALA A 281 -5.89 11.08 5.30
CA ALA A 281 -7.12 10.30 5.43
C ALA A 281 -7.87 10.62 6.74
N ALA A 282 -7.16 10.72 7.85
CA ALA A 282 -7.72 11.12 9.13
C ALA A 282 -8.26 12.55 9.14
N ASN A 283 -7.53 13.50 8.53
CA ASN A 283 -8.00 14.88 8.40
C ASN A 283 -9.30 14.97 7.58
N TYR A 284 -9.39 14.23 6.47
CA TYR A 284 -10.58 14.18 5.64
C TYR A 284 -11.76 13.58 6.40
N LEU A 285 -11.55 12.48 7.11
CA LEU A 285 -12.56 11.82 7.94
C LEU A 285 -13.12 12.79 8.99
N ASP A 286 -12.23 13.43 9.76
CA ASP A 286 -12.64 14.28 10.87
C ASP A 286 -13.37 15.55 10.39
N ARG A 287 -12.85 16.21 9.36
CA ARG A 287 -13.53 17.37 8.75
C ARG A 287 -14.89 16.97 8.18
N PHE A 288 -14.97 15.85 7.46
CA PHE A 288 -16.21 15.38 6.87
C PHE A 288 -17.29 15.12 7.93
N ILE A 289 -16.96 14.37 9.00
CA ILE A 289 -17.91 14.08 10.08
C ILE A 289 -18.33 15.37 10.78
N SER A 290 -17.39 16.30 11.00
CA SER A 290 -17.69 17.58 11.67
C SER A 290 -18.66 18.48 10.88
N MET A 291 -18.62 18.42 9.55
CA MET A 291 -19.50 19.21 8.66
C MET A 291 -20.88 18.56 8.45
N ASN A 292 -21.07 17.32 8.88
CA ASN A 292 -22.25 16.53 8.59
C ASN A 292 -23.25 16.53 9.75
N HIS A 293 -24.52 16.79 9.43
CA HIS A 293 -25.62 16.88 10.40
C HIS A 293 -26.47 15.59 10.46
N CYS A 294 -25.95 14.44 10.00
CA CYS A 294 -26.65 13.17 10.14
C CYS A 294 -26.85 12.81 11.62
N THR A 295 -28.09 12.61 12.04
CA THR A 295 -28.46 12.26 13.43
C THR A 295 -28.61 10.74 13.66
N GLY A 296 -28.23 9.93 12.67
CA GLY A 296 -28.47 8.48 12.64
C GLY A 296 -27.23 7.68 12.26
N TRP A 297 -26.06 8.14 12.71
CA TRP A 297 -24.80 7.49 12.39
C TRP A 297 -24.79 6.02 12.80
N LYS A 298 -24.46 5.17 11.83
CA LYS A 298 -24.20 3.75 12.03
C LYS A 298 -22.73 3.48 11.77
N TYR A 299 -22.19 2.44 12.40
CA TYR A 299 -20.79 2.09 12.28
C TYR A 299 -20.34 1.89 10.81
N TRP A 300 -21.14 1.22 9.98
CA TRP A 300 -20.86 1.06 8.55
C TRP A 300 -20.73 2.39 7.79
N MET A 301 -21.43 3.44 8.23
CA MET A 301 -21.34 4.76 7.57
C MET A 301 -19.95 5.36 7.79
N VAL A 302 -19.40 5.21 9.01
CA VAL A 302 -18.06 5.69 9.33
C VAL A 302 -17.01 4.88 8.58
N GLU A 303 -17.17 3.56 8.47
CA GLU A 303 -16.28 2.72 7.65
C GLU A 303 -16.32 3.12 6.17
N LEU A 304 -17.49 3.35 5.58
CA LEU A 304 -17.62 3.81 4.20
C LEU A 304 -16.91 5.16 3.97
N VAL A 305 -17.15 6.13 4.85
CA VAL A 305 -16.48 7.44 4.80
C VAL A 305 -14.96 7.26 4.91
N SER A 306 -14.51 6.37 5.80
CA SER A 306 -13.09 6.10 6.01
C SER A 306 -12.42 5.49 4.78
N VAL A 307 -13.05 4.49 4.16
CA VAL A 307 -12.55 3.89 2.91
C VAL A 307 -12.41 4.94 1.80
N ALA A 308 -13.41 5.81 1.65
CA ALA A 308 -13.35 6.91 0.69
C ALA A 308 -12.23 7.91 1.04
N CYS A 309 -12.07 8.28 2.30
CA CYS A 309 -11.01 9.19 2.75
C CYS A 309 -9.61 8.64 2.49
N LEU A 310 -9.38 7.35 2.78
CA LEU A 310 -8.10 6.70 2.49
C LEU A 310 -7.83 6.61 0.99
N SER A 311 -8.85 6.29 0.18
CA SER A 311 -8.69 6.25 -1.27
C SER A 311 -8.34 7.62 -1.85
N ILE A 312 -9.02 8.69 -1.40
CA ILE A 312 -8.71 10.07 -1.81
C ILE A 312 -7.29 10.46 -1.38
N ALA A 313 -6.92 10.17 -0.14
CA ALA A 313 -5.58 10.49 0.37
C ALA A 313 -4.50 9.77 -0.45
N ASN A 314 -4.66 8.46 -0.67
CA ASN A 314 -3.73 7.68 -1.49
C ASN A 314 -3.59 8.27 -2.90
N LYS A 315 -4.71 8.56 -3.58
CA LYS A 315 -4.71 9.18 -4.93
C LYS A 315 -4.07 10.56 -4.97
N PHE A 316 -4.02 11.26 -3.83
CA PHE A 316 -3.49 12.61 -3.72
C PHE A 316 -1.99 12.64 -3.42
N SER A 317 -1.50 11.78 -2.52
CA SER A 317 -0.13 11.86 -2.00
C SER A 317 0.80 10.72 -2.42
N ASP A 318 0.29 9.52 -2.71
CA ASP A 318 1.14 8.36 -3.03
C ASP A 318 1.11 8.02 -4.53
N THR A 319 2.19 7.38 -4.99
CA THR A 319 2.30 6.85 -6.36
C THR A 319 1.69 5.45 -6.51
N CYS A 320 1.48 4.75 -5.39
CA CYS A 320 0.79 3.46 -5.35
C CYS A 320 -0.70 3.67 -5.63
N ASN A 321 -1.31 2.81 -6.45
CA ASN A 321 -2.73 2.92 -6.79
C ASN A 321 -3.44 1.57 -6.53
N PRO A 322 -3.63 1.19 -5.25
CA PRO A 322 -4.38 0.00 -4.89
C PRO A 322 -5.83 0.10 -5.37
N SER A 323 -6.39 -1.02 -5.79
CA SER A 323 -7.80 -1.11 -6.13
C SER A 323 -8.69 -0.80 -4.90
N LEU A 324 -9.93 -0.39 -5.16
CA LEU A 324 -10.92 -0.14 -4.10
C LEU A 324 -11.24 -1.41 -3.30
N LEU A 325 -11.01 -2.59 -3.87
CA LEU A 325 -11.15 -3.87 -3.17
C LEU A 325 -9.98 -4.09 -2.21
N GLU A 326 -8.74 -3.91 -2.67
CA GLU A 326 -7.52 -4.04 -1.86
C GLU A 326 -7.47 -3.03 -0.71
N LEU A 327 -7.96 -1.80 -0.94
CA LEU A 327 -8.06 -0.80 0.11
C LEU A 327 -8.87 -1.33 1.28
N GLN A 328 -10.02 -1.96 1.02
CA GLN A 328 -10.95 -2.47 2.05
C GLN A 328 -10.51 -3.78 2.72
N MET A 329 -9.39 -4.39 2.35
CA MET A 329 -8.96 -5.66 2.92
C MET A 329 -8.55 -5.55 4.39
N GLU A 330 -8.80 -6.64 5.13
CA GLU A 330 -8.56 -6.82 6.57
C GLU A 330 -9.26 -5.80 7.50
N ASP A 331 -9.56 -6.23 8.73
CA ASP A 331 -9.98 -5.38 9.87
C ASP A 331 -11.20 -4.43 9.75
N LEU A 332 -11.88 -4.35 8.60
CA LEU A 332 -13.22 -3.77 8.46
C LEU A 332 -14.32 -4.82 8.64
N ASP A 333 -15.44 -4.39 9.23
CA ASP A 333 -16.65 -5.23 9.37
C ASP A 333 -17.50 -5.25 8.10
N HIS A 334 -17.42 -4.18 7.30
CA HIS A 334 -18.23 -3.97 6.10
C HIS A 334 -17.37 -3.91 4.83
N SER A 335 -17.95 -4.34 3.71
CA SER A 335 -17.37 -4.22 2.38
C SER A 335 -18.36 -3.52 1.45
N PHE A 336 -17.88 -2.58 0.65
CA PHE A 336 -18.69 -1.73 -0.21
C PHE A 336 -18.32 -1.93 -1.69
N GLU A 337 -19.32 -1.83 -2.56
CA GLU A 337 -19.07 -1.83 -4.00
C GLU A 337 -18.22 -0.62 -4.44
N PRO A 338 -17.34 -0.78 -5.45
CA PRO A 338 -16.52 0.32 -5.98
C PRO A 338 -17.32 1.57 -6.34
N SER A 339 -18.51 1.40 -6.93
CA SER A 339 -19.43 2.49 -7.28
C SER A 339 -19.94 3.25 -6.06
N THR A 340 -20.27 2.55 -4.97
CA THR A 340 -20.64 3.18 -3.69
C THR A 340 -19.49 4.01 -3.14
N ILE A 341 -18.27 3.48 -3.17
CA ILE A 341 -17.08 4.18 -2.68
C ILE A 341 -16.80 5.41 -3.53
N GLN A 342 -16.84 5.31 -4.86
CA GLN A 342 -16.65 6.46 -5.76
C GLN A 342 -17.69 7.57 -5.53
N ARG A 343 -18.97 7.21 -5.31
CA ARG A 343 -19.99 8.19 -4.93
C ARG A 343 -19.67 8.85 -3.59
N MET A 344 -19.19 8.07 -2.62
CA MET A 344 -18.74 8.58 -1.33
C MET A 344 -17.50 9.49 -1.46
N GLU A 345 -16.54 9.14 -2.32
CA GLU A 345 -15.37 9.97 -2.61
C GLU A 345 -15.79 11.34 -3.12
N MET A 346 -16.69 11.38 -4.11
CA MET A 346 -17.22 12.63 -4.63
C MET A 346 -17.95 13.46 -3.57
N MET A 347 -18.68 12.80 -2.65
CA MET A 347 -19.32 13.49 -1.54
C MET A 347 -18.31 14.10 -0.57
N VAL A 348 -17.23 13.37 -0.22
CA VAL A 348 -16.14 13.88 0.61
C VAL A 348 -15.44 15.05 -0.08
N LEU A 349 -15.08 14.91 -1.36
CA LEU A 349 -14.42 15.96 -2.14
C LEU A 349 -15.25 17.25 -2.19
N ASN A 350 -16.56 17.14 -2.44
CA ASN A 350 -17.46 18.28 -2.47
C ASN A 350 -17.63 18.92 -1.09
N ALA A 351 -17.75 18.12 -0.02
CA ALA A 351 -17.85 18.62 1.35
C ALA A 351 -16.61 19.41 1.76
N LEU A 352 -15.42 18.89 1.43
CA LEU A 352 -14.14 19.53 1.73
C LEU A 352 -13.78 20.68 0.77
N GLY A 353 -14.60 20.94 -0.25
CA GLY A 353 -14.35 21.94 -1.28
C GLY A 353 -13.06 21.67 -2.06
N TRP A 354 -12.69 20.40 -2.25
CA TRP A 354 -11.45 19.95 -2.90
C TRP A 354 -10.16 20.44 -2.21
N ARG A 355 -10.26 20.94 -0.97
CA ARG A 355 -9.11 21.41 -0.18
C ARG A 355 -8.43 20.22 0.50
N LEU A 356 -7.70 19.45 -0.30
CA LEU A 356 -7.05 18.18 0.10
C LEU A 356 -5.66 18.38 0.71
N ALA A 357 -4.86 19.31 0.19
CA ALA A 357 -3.52 19.66 0.68
C ALA A 357 -3.54 20.30 2.09
N SER A 358 -3.91 19.49 3.08
CA SER A 358 -4.22 19.90 4.45
C SER A 358 -2.95 19.96 5.27
N THR A 359 -2.75 21.03 6.02
CA THR A 359 -1.61 21.13 6.93
C THR A 359 -1.88 20.24 8.16
N THR A 360 -1.23 19.08 8.23
CA THR A 360 -1.38 18.13 9.34
C THR A 360 -0.17 18.18 10.27
N ALA A 361 -0.24 17.52 11.43
CA ALA A 361 0.91 17.44 12.34
C ALA A 361 2.13 16.77 11.67
N TYR A 362 1.88 15.86 10.72
CA TYR A 362 2.93 15.19 9.95
C TYR A 362 3.59 16.12 8.91
N SER A 363 2.85 17.07 8.34
CA SER A 363 3.41 18.08 7.43
C SER A 363 4.51 18.91 8.09
N TYR A 364 4.39 19.16 9.41
CA TYR A 364 5.45 19.82 10.16
C TYR A 364 6.67 18.91 10.39
N LEU A 365 6.49 17.59 10.46
CA LEU A 365 7.62 16.66 10.55
C LEU A 365 8.47 16.70 9.28
N GLU A 366 7.83 16.70 8.10
CA GLU A 366 8.51 16.84 6.80
C GLU A 366 9.29 18.16 6.71
N LEU A 367 8.75 19.24 7.26
CA LEU A 367 9.47 20.51 7.38
C LEU A 367 10.66 20.38 8.36
N LEU A 368 10.46 19.70 9.48
CA LEU A 368 11.49 19.52 10.52
C LEU A 368 12.65 18.62 10.05
N GLU A 369 12.47 17.72 9.08
CA GLU A 369 13.56 16.89 8.54
C GLU A 369 14.77 17.73 8.11
N TRP A 370 14.55 18.91 7.53
CA TRP A 370 15.63 19.85 7.19
C TRP A 370 16.47 20.30 8.40
N ILE A 371 15.82 20.50 9.55
CA ILE A 371 16.51 20.84 10.81
C ILE A 371 17.30 19.63 11.32
N LEU A 372 16.71 18.44 11.16
CA LEU A 372 17.24 17.19 11.69
C LEU A 372 18.38 16.61 10.83
N ASP A 373 18.53 17.02 9.57
CA ASP A 373 19.66 16.65 8.69
C ASP A 373 21.03 16.98 9.29
N SER A 374 21.09 17.95 10.20
CA SER A 374 22.31 18.30 10.94
C SER A 374 22.71 17.28 12.01
N LEU A 375 21.84 16.32 12.35
CA LEU A 375 22.08 15.28 13.35
C LEU A 375 22.85 14.10 12.77
N LYS A 376 23.54 13.37 13.65
CA LYS A 376 24.15 12.08 13.28
C LYS A 376 23.05 11.12 12.79
N PRO A 377 23.27 10.32 11.73
CA PRO A 377 22.25 9.45 11.15
C PRO A 377 21.54 8.52 12.15
N GLN A 378 22.28 7.97 13.11
CA GLN A 378 21.70 7.10 14.16
C GLN A 378 20.75 7.85 15.12
N LEU A 379 21.04 9.13 15.39
CA LEU A 379 20.16 9.97 16.22
C LEU A 379 18.94 10.42 15.42
N HIS A 380 19.13 10.69 14.12
CA HIS A 380 18.07 11.03 13.18
C HIS A 380 17.01 9.93 13.13
N GLU A 381 17.40 8.69 12.81
CA GLU A 381 16.48 7.55 12.72
C GLU A 381 15.72 7.31 14.02
N LYS A 382 16.43 7.36 15.17
CA LYS A 382 15.81 7.18 16.49
C LYS A 382 14.81 8.29 16.83
N LEU A 383 15.10 9.53 16.44
CA LEU A 383 14.22 10.68 16.66
C LEU A 383 12.99 10.60 15.77
N ILE A 384 13.15 10.34 14.47
CA ILE A 384 12.04 10.18 13.52
C ILE A 384 11.13 9.02 13.93
N GLY A 385 11.69 7.87 14.32
CA GLY A 385 10.90 6.75 14.81
C GLY A 385 10.06 7.09 16.06
N ARG A 386 10.61 7.88 16.98
CA ARG A 386 9.88 8.38 18.17
C ARG A 386 8.79 9.38 17.80
N LEU A 387 9.10 10.32 16.92
CA LEU A 387 8.16 11.32 16.41
C LEU A 387 6.97 10.65 15.74
N ASN A 388 7.23 9.73 14.79
CA ASN A 388 6.19 8.96 14.12
C ASN A 388 5.27 8.25 15.13
N LYS A 389 5.85 7.59 16.14
CA LYS A 389 5.08 6.89 17.17
C LYS A 389 4.20 7.84 18.00
N LEU A 390 4.74 8.98 18.43
CA LEU A 390 3.99 9.98 19.19
C LEU A 390 2.86 10.58 18.36
N LEU A 391 3.14 10.94 17.10
CA LEU A 391 2.14 11.51 16.19
C LEU A 391 1.03 10.50 15.85
N LEU A 392 1.37 9.22 15.66
CA LEU A 392 0.39 8.15 15.46
C LEU A 392 -0.47 7.88 16.72
N GLY A 393 0.12 8.02 17.91
CA GLY A 393 -0.62 8.02 19.16
C GLY A 393 -1.56 9.22 19.23
N ALA A 394 -1.08 10.40 18.83
CA ALA A 394 -1.81 11.65 18.90
C ALA A 394 -3.06 11.67 18.01
N ILE A 395 -2.93 11.24 16.75
CA ILE A 395 -4.05 11.18 15.80
C ILE A 395 -5.13 10.17 16.24
N SER A 396 -4.73 9.14 17.01
CA SER A 396 -5.62 8.12 17.56
C SER A 396 -6.41 8.60 18.78
N ASP A 397 -5.84 9.48 19.63
CA ASP A 397 -6.53 9.98 20.81
C ASP A 397 -7.46 11.17 20.48
N SER A 398 -8.76 10.94 20.66
CA SER A 398 -9.79 11.98 20.53
C SER A 398 -9.55 13.22 21.40
N LYS A 399 -8.85 13.11 22.54
CA LYS A 399 -8.56 14.24 23.42
C LYS A 399 -7.56 15.22 22.79
N LEU A 400 -6.81 14.80 21.78
CA LEU A 400 -5.83 15.64 21.10
C LEU A 400 -6.40 16.35 19.85
N LEU A 401 -7.67 16.11 19.51
CA LEU A 401 -8.34 16.67 18.34
C LEU A 401 -8.48 18.19 18.34
N ASP A 402 -8.62 18.79 19.52
CA ASP A 402 -8.85 20.22 19.66
C ASP A 402 -7.55 21.04 19.53
N PHE A 403 -6.38 20.40 19.54
CA PHE A 403 -5.10 21.09 19.39
C PHE A 403 -4.76 21.34 17.92
N ARG A 404 -4.17 22.50 17.66
CA ARG A 404 -3.66 22.82 16.32
C ARG A 404 -2.56 21.84 15.89
N PRO A 405 -2.48 21.47 14.60
CA PRO A 405 -1.43 20.60 14.06
C PRO A 405 0.01 21.01 14.44
N SER A 406 0.33 22.31 14.43
CA SER A 406 1.62 22.87 14.87
C SER A 406 1.92 22.54 16.34
N VAL A 407 0.93 22.72 17.21
CA VAL A 407 1.02 22.46 18.64
C VAL A 407 1.27 20.97 18.91
N VAL A 408 0.57 20.09 18.20
CA VAL A 408 0.77 18.63 18.26
C VAL A 408 2.18 18.25 17.82
N ALA A 409 2.65 18.77 16.68
CA ALA A 409 3.98 18.47 16.16
C ALA A 409 5.12 18.93 17.09
N ILE A 410 5.05 20.17 17.58
CA ILE A 410 6.05 20.74 18.48
C ILE A 410 6.04 20.02 19.85
N SER A 411 4.85 19.63 20.34
CA SER A 411 4.72 18.81 21.57
C SER A 411 5.42 17.46 21.42
N ALA A 412 5.20 16.77 20.30
CA ALA A 412 5.83 15.49 20.01
C ALA A 412 7.35 15.61 19.89
N LEU A 413 7.85 16.67 19.25
CA LEU A 413 9.27 16.98 19.17
C LEU A 413 9.88 17.23 20.55
N ARG A 414 9.21 18.04 21.38
CA ARG A 414 9.64 18.30 22.75
C ARG A 414 9.71 17.02 23.58
N CYS A 415 8.65 16.20 23.59
CA CYS A 415 8.64 14.90 24.28
C CYS A 415 9.76 13.96 23.79
N SER A 416 10.07 13.99 22.49
CA SER A 416 11.11 13.16 21.92
C SER A 416 12.51 13.60 22.37
N LEU A 417 12.76 14.91 22.44
CA LEU A 417 14.04 15.48 22.83
C LEU A 417 14.34 15.31 24.33
N ASP A 418 13.34 15.54 25.20
CA ASP A 418 13.48 15.43 26.66
C ASP A 418 13.97 14.02 27.10
N LYS A 419 13.54 12.96 26.37
CA LYS A 419 13.89 11.56 26.66
C LYS A 419 15.17 11.05 25.99
N ILE A 420 15.79 11.77 25.05
CA ILE A 420 17.02 11.27 24.40
C ILE A 420 18.25 11.48 25.30
N GLN A 421 18.15 12.16 26.45
CA GLN A 421 19.33 12.65 27.19
C GLN A 421 20.33 13.30 26.22
N LEU A 422 19.80 14.06 25.25
CA LEU A 422 20.59 14.77 24.25
C LEU A 422 21.22 16.04 24.83
N SER A 423 21.54 15.99 26.14
CA SER A 423 22.03 17.11 26.94
C SER A 423 23.50 17.46 26.67
N GLU A 424 24.25 16.59 25.98
CA GLU A 424 25.68 16.82 25.73
C GLU A 424 26.04 16.99 24.24
N ALA A 425 25.11 16.80 23.30
CA ALA A 425 25.43 16.80 21.86
C ALA A 425 24.68 17.83 21.00
N ILE A 426 23.54 18.36 21.46
CA ILE A 426 22.92 19.53 20.81
C ILE A 426 23.18 20.72 21.73
N SER A 427 23.99 21.65 21.22
CA SER A 427 24.03 23.02 21.71
C SER A 427 22.62 23.62 21.61
N ASP A 428 21.89 23.47 22.70
CA ASP A 428 20.68 24.15 23.12
C ASP A 428 19.42 24.01 22.26
N ASN A 429 18.32 23.87 23.01
CA ASN A 429 17.00 24.49 22.89
C ASN A 429 16.71 25.53 21.79
N ALA A 430 17.68 26.04 21.03
CA ALA A 430 17.52 27.06 19.99
C ALA A 430 16.48 26.69 18.93
N TYR A 431 16.37 25.41 18.52
CA TYR A 431 15.35 24.98 17.55
C TYR A 431 13.94 24.95 18.16
N LEU A 432 13.79 24.35 19.34
CA LEU A 432 12.52 24.39 20.08
C LEU A 432 12.15 25.83 20.46
N THR A 433 13.12 26.66 20.80
CA THR A 433 12.95 28.09 21.12
C THR A 433 12.56 28.87 19.88
N CYS A 434 13.17 28.58 18.72
CA CYS A 434 12.79 29.17 17.43
C CYS A 434 11.34 28.81 17.08
N LEU A 435 11.00 27.53 17.07
CA LEU A 435 9.64 27.04 16.81
C LEU A 435 8.62 27.61 17.81
N THR A 436 8.96 27.63 19.09
CA THR A 436 8.08 28.18 20.14
C THR A 436 8.00 29.71 20.06
N SER A 437 9.03 30.40 19.54
CA SER A 437 9.00 31.86 19.38
C SER A 437 7.99 32.29 18.32
N LEU A 438 7.77 31.46 17.31
CA LEU A 438 6.79 31.67 16.23
C LEU A 438 5.34 31.46 16.69
N LEU A 439 5.12 30.79 17.83
CA LEU A 439 3.78 30.58 18.38
C LEU A 439 3.25 31.83 19.08
N ASP A 440 1.96 32.10 18.90
CA ASP A 440 1.23 33.13 19.64
C ASP A 440 1.04 32.75 21.14
N HIS A 441 0.46 33.65 21.94
CA HIS A 441 0.27 33.40 23.37
C HIS A 441 -0.67 32.22 23.65
N ASP A 442 -1.75 32.09 22.87
CA ASP A 442 -2.75 31.04 23.05
C ASP A 442 -2.15 29.68 22.68
N GLN A 443 -1.45 29.59 21.55
CA GLN A 443 -0.72 28.39 21.11
C GLN A 443 0.34 27.95 22.13
N LYS A 444 1.00 28.88 22.82
CA LYS A 444 1.93 28.55 23.91
C LYS A 444 1.22 27.92 25.10
N CYS A 445 0.03 28.41 25.46
CA CYS A 445 -0.79 27.79 26.51
C CYS A 445 -1.31 26.40 26.09
N GLU A 446 -1.71 26.25 24.83
CA GLU A 446 -2.11 24.95 24.25
C GLU A 446 -0.94 23.96 24.22
N LEU A 447 0.26 24.42 23.88
CA LEU A 447 1.49 23.61 23.84
C LEU A 447 1.81 22.97 25.18
N VAL A 448 1.68 23.70 26.29
CA VAL A 448 1.92 23.13 27.63
C VAL A 448 0.93 22.00 27.91
N LYS A 449 -0.36 22.20 27.62
CA LYS A 449 -1.40 21.19 27.84
C LYS A 449 -1.18 19.95 26.96
N CYS A 450 -0.95 20.16 25.66
CA CYS A 450 -0.73 19.09 24.69
C CYS A 450 0.51 18.26 25.03
N HIS A 451 1.61 18.91 25.41
CA HIS A 451 2.83 18.24 25.85
C HIS A 451 2.60 17.36 27.09
N MET A 452 1.91 17.87 28.11
CA MET A 452 1.58 17.08 29.30
C MET A 452 0.75 15.83 28.96
N MET A 453 -0.24 15.97 28.07
CA MET A 453 -1.09 14.86 27.63
C MET A 453 -0.31 13.82 26.83
N MET A 454 0.58 14.25 25.93
CA MET A 454 1.44 13.35 25.17
C MET A 454 2.46 12.61 26.06
N GLU A 455 3.01 13.29 27.06
CA GLU A 455 3.94 12.67 28.01
C GLU A 455 3.26 11.59 28.87
N GLU A 456 2.02 11.84 29.31
CA GLU A 456 1.20 10.86 30.05
C GLU A 456 0.89 9.63 29.18
N GLN A 457 0.42 9.85 27.94
CA GLN A 457 0.18 8.77 26.98
C GLN A 457 1.44 7.95 26.73
N TYR A 458 2.58 8.61 26.51
CA TYR A 458 3.83 7.94 26.18
C TYR A 458 4.43 7.18 27.38
N SER A 459 4.23 7.66 28.62
CA SER A 459 4.64 6.95 29.84
C SER A 459 3.86 5.65 30.06
N SER A 460 2.60 5.60 29.62
CA SER A 460 1.82 4.35 29.60
C SER A 460 2.29 3.36 28.52
N VAL A 461 2.81 3.87 27.40
CA VAL A 461 3.31 3.09 26.26
C VAL A 461 4.72 2.52 26.53
N ASP A 462 5.63 3.28 27.14
CA ASP A 462 6.95 2.79 27.58
C ASP A 462 6.84 1.67 28.64
N CYS A 463 5.80 1.68 29.48
CA CYS A 463 5.54 0.60 30.44
C CYS A 463 5.15 -0.73 29.74
N LEU A 464 4.57 -0.64 28.54
CA LEU A 464 4.29 -1.78 27.67
C LEU A 464 5.50 -2.16 26.81
N ASP A 465 6.35 -1.20 26.41
CA ASP A 465 7.55 -1.47 25.62
C ASP A 465 8.69 -2.13 26.41
N ASN A 466 8.82 -1.85 27.71
CA ASN A 466 9.78 -2.56 28.58
C ASN A 466 9.41 -4.04 28.82
N LEU A 467 8.17 -4.44 28.53
CA LEU A 467 7.74 -5.85 28.46
C LEU A 467 7.83 -6.43 27.04
N ARG A 468 7.96 -5.59 26.00
CA ARG A 468 8.02 -5.97 24.57
C ARG A 468 9.42 -6.28 24.05
N ALA A 469 10.49 -6.10 24.83
CA ALA A 469 11.83 -6.57 24.45
C ALA A 469 11.93 -8.09 24.19
N HIS A 470 10.84 -8.85 24.43
CA HIS A 470 10.72 -10.26 24.06
C HIS A 470 9.46 -10.65 23.25
N ARG A 471 8.63 -9.71 22.77
CA ARG A 471 7.46 -10.06 21.92
C ARG A 471 7.07 -8.93 20.99
N ASP A 472 6.95 -9.28 19.71
CA ASP A 472 6.25 -8.53 18.68
C ASP A 472 4.91 -8.01 19.18
N PHE A 473 4.52 -6.83 18.68
CA PHE A 473 3.30 -6.10 18.99
C PHE A 473 2.03 -6.92 18.66
N HIS A 474 1.66 -7.87 19.51
CA HIS A 474 0.32 -8.44 19.54
C HIS A 474 -0.59 -7.49 20.35
N TYR A 475 -1.26 -6.57 19.65
CA TYR A 475 -2.57 -6.10 20.07
C TYR A 475 -3.53 -7.29 19.98
N CYS A 476 -4.15 -7.67 21.11
CA CYS A 476 -5.11 -8.77 21.30
C CYS A 476 -5.02 -9.94 20.29
N PRO A 477 -4.44 -11.11 20.66
CA PRO A 477 -4.64 -12.29 19.84
C PRO A 477 -6.14 -12.58 19.79
N SER A 478 -6.70 -12.60 18.58
CA SER A 478 -7.94 -13.32 18.32
C SER A 478 -7.79 -14.70 18.95
N SER A 479 -8.78 -15.10 19.75
CA SER A 479 -8.85 -16.42 20.36
C SER A 479 -8.44 -17.51 19.36
N PRO A 480 -7.73 -18.59 19.75
CA PRO A 480 -7.37 -19.66 18.83
C PRO A 480 -8.66 -20.29 18.33
N THR A 481 -9.06 -19.94 17.10
CA THR A 481 -10.36 -20.35 16.56
C THR A 481 -10.12 -21.17 15.32
N THR A 482 -10.08 -22.49 15.52
CA THR A 482 -10.80 -23.39 14.62
C THR A 482 -12.11 -22.73 14.15
N VAL A 483 -12.23 -22.46 12.85
CA VAL A 483 -13.49 -22.18 12.13
C VAL A 483 -14.19 -20.88 12.54
N LEU A 484 -14.00 -19.83 11.72
CA LEU A 484 -15.00 -18.86 11.21
C LEU A 484 -14.24 -17.64 10.68
N LEU A 485 -14.09 -17.52 9.35
CA LEU A 485 -13.81 -16.22 8.71
C LEU A 485 -14.87 -15.25 9.22
N LYS A 486 -14.46 -14.10 9.76
CA LYS A 486 -15.38 -13.04 10.17
C LYS A 486 -16.22 -12.67 8.94
N ASN A 487 -17.49 -13.08 8.92
CA ASN A 487 -18.40 -12.79 7.81
C ASN A 487 -18.50 -11.26 7.65
N ARG A 488 -17.86 -10.71 6.63
CA ARG A 488 -18.01 -9.30 6.25
C ARG A 488 -19.44 -9.08 5.78
N ILE A 489 -20.01 -7.96 6.20
CA ILE A 489 -21.34 -7.55 5.74
C ILE A 489 -21.16 -6.78 4.44
N ASN A 490 -21.57 -7.41 3.33
CA ASN A 490 -21.49 -6.80 2.00
C ASN A 490 -22.65 -5.80 1.79
N PHE A 491 -22.28 -4.56 1.44
CA PHE A 491 -23.20 -3.50 1.06
C PHE A 491 -23.15 -3.32 -0.46
N TYR A 492 -24.27 -3.66 -1.12
CA TYR A 492 -24.52 -3.36 -2.51
C TYR A 492 -25.07 -1.94 -2.68
N ASP A 493 -25.00 -1.38 -3.87
CA ASP A 493 -25.35 0.01 -4.17
C ASP A 493 -26.76 0.42 -3.69
N PHE A 494 -27.73 -0.49 -3.77
CA PHE A 494 -29.11 -0.24 -3.34
C PHE A 494 -29.30 -0.28 -1.81
N HIS A 495 -28.34 -0.81 -1.05
CA HIS A 495 -28.34 -0.78 0.41
C HIS A 495 -27.85 0.55 0.99
N VAL A 496 -27.15 1.36 0.19
CA VAL A 496 -26.49 2.59 0.66
C VAL A 496 -27.22 3.83 0.12
N ASP A 497 -28.04 4.42 0.98
CA ASP A 497 -28.64 5.72 0.75
C ASP A 497 -27.70 6.85 1.25
N LEU A 498 -27.00 7.49 0.32
CA LEU A 498 -26.10 8.61 0.63
C LEU A 498 -26.87 9.90 0.97
N SER A 499 -28.18 9.99 0.70
CA SER A 499 -28.97 11.19 1.07
C SER A 499 -29.10 11.40 2.58
N LEU A 500 -28.75 10.36 3.36
CA LEU A 500 -28.64 10.42 4.81
C LEU A 500 -27.55 11.40 5.28
N PHE A 501 -26.52 11.62 4.46
CA PHE A 501 -25.48 12.60 4.73
C PHE A 501 -25.98 14.01 4.40
N LYS A 502 -26.33 14.77 5.44
CA LYS A 502 -26.77 16.15 5.31
C LYS A 502 -25.61 17.10 5.56
N MET A 503 -25.11 17.73 4.49
CA MET A 503 -24.09 18.76 4.59
C MET A 503 -24.69 20.07 5.06
N ARG A 504 -23.93 20.82 5.88
CA ARG A 504 -24.25 22.22 6.18
C ARG A 504 -24.14 23.05 4.89
N ASP A 505 -25.11 23.93 4.63
CA ASP A 505 -25.11 24.78 3.44
C ASP A 505 -23.82 25.62 3.35
N GLN A 506 -23.03 25.42 2.30
CA GLN A 506 -21.77 26.13 2.04
C GLN A 506 -21.98 27.62 1.66
N THR A 507 -23.24 28.08 1.57
CA THR A 507 -23.58 29.47 1.18
C THR A 507 -23.20 30.52 2.24
N MET A 508 -22.89 30.12 3.47
CA MET A 508 -22.48 31.06 4.53
C MET A 508 -20.97 31.39 4.50
N ILE A 509 -20.10 30.54 3.94
CA ILE A 509 -18.64 30.75 3.95
C ILE A 509 -18.18 31.68 2.81
N THR A 510 -18.91 31.69 1.68
CA THR A 510 -18.61 32.61 0.56
C THR A 510 -18.98 34.07 0.86
N GLY A 511 -19.83 34.33 1.86
CA GLY A 511 -20.24 35.68 2.26
C GLY A 511 -19.15 36.50 2.97
N ILE A 512 -18.17 35.84 3.59
CA ILE A 512 -17.09 36.54 4.32
C ILE A 512 -15.99 37.01 3.34
N ASN A 513 -15.71 36.23 2.29
CA ASN A 513 -14.69 36.58 1.30
C ASN A 513 -15.16 37.55 0.21
N LYS A 514 -16.48 37.74 0.02
CA LYS A 514 -17.01 38.75 -0.92
C LYS A 514 -16.99 40.17 -0.35
N ARG A 515 -17.21 40.34 0.95
CA ARG A 515 -17.16 41.68 1.60
C ARG A 515 -15.77 42.30 1.62
N LYS A 516 -14.69 41.50 1.55
CA LYS A 516 -13.32 42.02 1.50
C LYS A 516 -12.82 42.45 0.12
N ARG A 517 -13.53 42.15 -0.97
CA ARG A 517 -13.11 42.57 -2.33
C ARG A 517 -13.86 43.78 -2.89
N GLU A 518 -14.92 44.23 -2.25
CA GLU A 518 -15.68 45.41 -2.69
C GLU A 518 -15.18 46.72 -2.04
N ASP A 519 -14.43 46.65 -0.93
CA ASP A 519 -13.90 47.83 -0.23
C ASP A 519 -12.54 48.34 -0.80
N ASP A 520 -11.86 47.57 -1.65
CA ASP A 520 -10.57 47.96 -2.27
C ASP A 520 -10.70 48.66 -3.64
N TYR A 521 -11.93 48.98 -4.08
CA TYR A 521 -12.20 49.72 -5.32
C TYR A 521 -12.86 51.10 -5.11
N LEU A 522 -13.00 51.53 -3.86
CA LEU A 522 -13.51 52.86 -3.50
C LEU A 522 -12.65 53.45 -2.37
N ASN A 523 -11.43 53.90 -2.70
CA ASN A 523 -10.76 55.05 -2.09
C ASN A 523 -9.56 55.50 -2.92
#